data_AF-A0A1C3XD03-F1
#
_entry.id   AF-A0A1C3XD03-F1
#
_cell.length_a   1.000
_cell.length_b   1.000
_cell.length_c   1.000
_cell.angle_alpha   90.00
_cell.angle_beta   90.00
_cell.angle_gamma   90.00
#
_symmetry.space_group_name_H-M   'P 1'
#
loop_
_entity.id
_entity.type
_entity.pdbx_description
1 polymer ?
#
loop_
_entity_poly.entity_id
_entity_poly.type
_entity_poly.pdbx_seq_one_letter_code
_entity_poly.pdbx_strand_id
1 'polypeptide(L)'
;MMRPREVGSLAVIGVVACAAVPCLAQSGADPASLYQPRVAAQLPPLRVEVIDGVRFRDIETKTVFRLYGIDACAPEQTANLGRQPWPCGTMVQAWLVTATLNTWVACTVISDQPGEHLARCATAGHRDLAADMLREGVAVLAPVAEGGPVIREYAAAEEAARKAYRGLWSSTFQMPWEWRTAHEATASTVARAGATP
;
A
#
# COMPACT_ATOMS: atom_id res chain seq x y z
N MET A 1 -66.21 -41.99 -91.43
CA MET A 1 -65.03 -41.10 -91.62
C MET A 1 -64.90 -40.22 -90.40
N MET A 2 -64.00 -40.58 -89.48
CA MET A 2 -63.77 -39.93 -88.19
C MET A 2 -62.59 -38.96 -88.29
N ARG A 3 -62.77 -37.73 -87.79
CA ARG A 3 -61.66 -36.82 -87.43
C ARG A 3 -61.01 -37.29 -86.13
N PRO A 4 -59.68 -37.15 -85.97
CA PRO A 4 -59.11 -36.73 -84.69
C PRO A 4 -58.19 -35.51 -84.91
N ARG A 5 -58.38 -34.39 -84.21
CA ARG A 5 -58.19 -34.09 -82.78
C ARG A 5 -56.72 -33.83 -82.42
N GLU A 6 -56.44 -32.56 -82.13
CA GLU A 6 -55.23 -32.04 -81.50
C GLU A 6 -55.05 -32.58 -80.08
N VAL A 7 -53.79 -32.70 -79.64
CA VAL A 7 -53.43 -32.80 -78.22
C VAL A 7 -52.21 -31.91 -77.99
N GLY A 8 -52.39 -30.89 -77.15
CA GLY A 8 -51.32 -30.02 -76.66
C GLY A 8 -50.49 -30.69 -75.56
N SER A 9 -49.18 -30.43 -75.57
CA SER A 9 -48.26 -30.81 -74.50
C SER A 9 -47.99 -29.62 -73.58
N LEU A 10 -48.26 -29.85 -72.29
CA LEU A 10 -47.94 -28.99 -71.16
C LEU A 10 -46.44 -29.05 -70.86
N ALA A 11 -45.77 -27.89 -70.78
CA ALA A 11 -44.43 -27.76 -70.24
C ALA A 11 -44.51 -27.49 -68.72
N VAL A 12 -43.82 -28.32 -67.94
CA VAL A 12 -43.75 -28.22 -66.46
C VAL A 12 -42.71 -27.16 -66.09
N ILE A 13 -43.14 -26.11 -65.38
CA ILE A 13 -42.26 -25.10 -64.78
C ILE A 13 -41.88 -25.60 -63.38
N GLY A 14 -40.59 -25.91 -63.17
CA GLY A 14 -40.04 -26.21 -61.85
C GLY A 14 -39.79 -24.92 -61.06
N VAL A 15 -40.47 -24.76 -59.93
CA VAL A 15 -40.23 -23.65 -58.99
C VAL A 15 -39.12 -24.06 -58.02
N VAL A 16 -38.00 -23.33 -58.05
CA VAL A 16 -36.93 -23.44 -57.04
C VAL A 16 -37.27 -22.51 -55.88
N ALA A 17 -37.59 -23.09 -54.72
CA ALA A 17 -37.82 -22.33 -53.50
C ALA A 17 -36.48 -22.04 -52.78
N CYS A 18 -36.01 -20.79 -52.84
CA CYS A 18 -34.91 -20.31 -51.98
C CYS A 18 -35.45 -20.08 -50.56
N ALA A 19 -35.09 -20.96 -49.62
CA ALA A 19 -35.37 -20.74 -48.20
C ALA A 19 -34.43 -19.63 -47.66
N ALA A 20 -35.00 -18.50 -47.24
CA ALA A 20 -34.28 -17.45 -46.54
C ALA A 20 -33.94 -17.93 -45.12
N VAL A 21 -32.66 -18.22 -44.87
CA VAL A 21 -32.16 -18.57 -43.54
C VAL A 21 -31.95 -17.27 -42.76
N PRO A 22 -32.62 -17.05 -41.62
CA PRO A 22 -32.36 -15.88 -40.81
C PRO A 22 -30.95 -15.95 -40.22
N CYS A 23 -30.12 -14.95 -40.53
CA CYS A 23 -28.86 -14.72 -39.83
C CYS A 23 -29.16 -14.37 -38.37
N LEU A 24 -29.04 -15.36 -37.48
CA LEU A 24 -28.90 -15.11 -36.05
C LEU A 24 -27.54 -14.42 -35.84
N ALA A 25 -27.56 -13.10 -35.73
CA ALA A 25 -26.43 -12.35 -35.19
C ALA A 25 -26.19 -12.87 -33.77
N GLN A 26 -25.09 -13.60 -33.57
CA GLN A 26 -24.70 -14.06 -32.25
C GLN A 26 -24.42 -12.82 -31.40
N SER A 27 -25.31 -12.61 -30.44
CA SER A 27 -25.25 -11.62 -29.39
C SER A 27 -23.91 -11.69 -28.66
N GLY A 28 -23.36 -10.52 -28.35
CA GLY A 28 -22.03 -10.32 -27.79
C GLY A 28 -21.72 -11.13 -26.52
N ALA A 29 -20.44 -11.11 -26.17
CA ALA A 29 -19.85 -11.86 -25.05
C ALA A 29 -20.76 -11.86 -23.80
N ASP A 30 -20.92 -13.06 -23.23
CA ASP A 30 -21.66 -13.28 -21.99
C ASP A 30 -21.09 -12.35 -20.90
N PRO A 31 -21.89 -11.48 -20.26
CA PRO A 31 -21.38 -10.53 -19.25
C PRO A 31 -20.68 -11.23 -18.08
N ALA A 32 -20.93 -12.53 -17.86
CA ALA A 32 -20.22 -13.36 -16.91
C ALA A 32 -18.78 -13.75 -17.33
N SER A 33 -18.45 -13.65 -18.63
CA SER A 33 -17.10 -13.90 -19.16
C SER A 33 -16.23 -12.64 -19.19
N LEU A 34 -16.79 -11.48 -18.82
CA LEU A 34 -16.06 -10.22 -18.84
C LEU A 34 -15.24 -10.09 -17.55
N TYR A 35 -13.92 -9.93 -17.72
CA TYR A 35 -13.04 -9.61 -16.61
C TYR A 35 -13.51 -8.30 -15.95
N GLN A 36 -13.88 -8.38 -14.68
CA GLN A 36 -14.19 -7.23 -13.86
C GLN A 36 -13.02 -6.99 -12.91
N PRO A 37 -12.30 -5.87 -13.04
CA PRO A 37 -11.25 -5.54 -12.10
C PRO A 37 -11.89 -5.39 -10.72
N ARG A 38 -11.44 -6.21 -9.76
CA ARG A 38 -11.78 -6.04 -8.35
C ARG A 38 -10.93 -4.88 -7.82
N VAL A 39 -11.38 -3.66 -8.07
CA VAL A 39 -10.70 -2.45 -7.59
C VAL A 39 -10.90 -2.41 -6.08
N ALA A 40 -9.84 -2.71 -5.32
CA ALA A 40 -9.83 -2.43 -3.90
C ALA A 40 -10.10 -0.93 -3.73
N ALA A 41 -10.98 -0.55 -2.80
CA ALA A 41 -11.29 0.84 -2.55
C ALA A 41 -10.01 1.57 -2.11
N GLN A 42 -9.33 2.22 -3.05
CA GLN A 42 -8.18 3.05 -2.74
C GLN A 42 -8.72 4.26 -1.98
N LEU A 43 -8.17 4.51 -0.80
CA LEU A 43 -8.52 5.70 -0.04
C LEU A 43 -8.28 6.93 -0.93
N PRO A 44 -9.15 7.95 -0.85
CA PRO A 44 -8.87 9.23 -1.47
C PRO A 44 -7.47 9.70 -1.05
N PRO A 45 -6.71 10.38 -1.93
CA PRO A 45 -5.43 10.93 -1.54
C PRO A 45 -5.60 11.79 -0.27
N LEU A 46 -4.78 11.54 0.73
CA LEU A 46 -4.89 12.12 2.06
C LEU A 46 -3.96 13.32 2.19
N ARG A 47 -4.38 14.32 2.96
CA ARG A 47 -3.45 15.31 3.53
C ARG A 47 -3.20 14.93 4.97
N VAL A 48 -1.94 14.92 5.38
CA VAL A 48 -1.57 14.32 6.66
C VAL A 48 -0.83 15.29 7.56
N GLU A 49 -1.02 15.11 8.86
CA GLU A 49 -0.26 15.71 9.94
C GLU A 49 0.61 14.61 10.57
N VAL A 50 1.92 14.82 10.62
CA VAL A 50 2.86 13.84 11.20
C VAL A 50 2.74 13.84 12.72
N ILE A 51 2.55 12.66 13.31
CA ILE A 51 2.48 12.46 14.76
C ILE A 51 3.87 12.17 15.33
N ASP A 52 4.57 11.19 14.73
CA ASP A 52 5.92 10.76 15.12
C ASP A 52 6.70 10.20 13.93
N GLY A 53 7.83 9.55 14.17
CA GLY A 53 8.72 9.02 13.13
C GLY A 53 8.12 7.97 12.19
N VAL A 54 7.00 7.33 12.54
CA VAL A 54 6.35 6.31 11.68
C VAL A 54 4.84 6.47 11.58
N ARG A 55 4.25 7.43 12.29
CA ARG A 55 2.80 7.69 12.30
C ARG A 55 2.44 9.08 11.81
N PHE A 56 1.31 9.14 11.12
CA PHE A 56 0.66 10.38 10.75
C PHE A 56 -0.86 10.21 10.79
N ARG A 57 -1.56 11.32 10.79
CA ARG A 57 -3.02 11.40 10.87
C ARG A 57 -3.56 12.14 9.68
N ASP A 58 -4.63 11.60 9.08
CA ASP A 58 -5.40 12.35 8.09
C ASP A 58 -6.06 13.57 8.75
N ILE A 59 -5.87 14.74 8.14
CA ILE A 59 -6.41 16.00 8.66
C ILE A 59 -7.94 16.04 8.61
N GLU A 60 -8.57 15.31 7.67
CA GLU A 60 -10.02 15.33 7.45
C GLU A 60 -10.73 14.31 8.34
N THR A 61 -10.39 13.02 8.21
CA THR A 61 -11.06 11.94 8.95
C THR A 61 -10.52 11.74 10.36
N LYS A 62 -9.37 12.34 10.69
CA LYS A 62 -8.61 12.10 11.94
C LYS A 62 -8.13 10.66 12.11
N THR A 63 -8.20 9.86 11.06
CA THR A 63 -7.71 8.48 11.05
C THR A 63 -6.19 8.45 11.17
N VAL A 64 -5.66 7.59 12.02
CA VAL A 64 -4.21 7.42 12.23
C VAL A 64 -3.70 6.27 11.37
N PHE A 65 -2.59 6.53 10.68
CA PHE A 65 -1.88 5.54 9.89
C PHE A 65 -0.47 5.36 10.46
N ARG A 66 -0.03 4.10 10.55
CA ARG A 66 1.36 3.74 10.85
C ARG A 66 1.96 3.05 9.63
N LEU A 67 3.16 3.47 9.26
CA LEU A 67 3.93 2.80 8.22
C LEU A 67 4.23 1.35 8.60
N TYR A 68 3.76 0.43 7.77
CA TYR A 68 3.93 -1.01 8.02
C TYR A 68 5.38 -1.44 7.85
N GLY A 69 5.82 -2.40 8.67
CA GLY A 69 7.08 -3.14 8.49
C GLY A 69 8.34 -2.37 8.91
N ILE A 70 8.21 -1.16 9.44
CA ILE A 70 9.34 -0.36 9.90
C ILE A 70 9.11 0.17 11.31
N ASP A 71 10.21 0.48 11.97
CA ASP A 71 10.24 1.21 13.23
C ASP A 71 11.29 2.31 13.13
N ALA A 72 11.19 3.33 13.97
CA ALA A 72 12.11 4.46 13.93
C ALA A 72 12.40 4.98 15.32
N CYS A 73 13.47 5.78 15.44
CA CYS A 73 13.84 6.42 16.71
C CYS A 73 12.63 7.13 17.33
N ALA A 74 12.41 6.92 18.62
CA ALA A 74 11.44 7.70 19.38
C ALA A 74 11.84 9.19 19.39
N PRO A 75 10.90 10.14 19.54
CA PRO A 75 11.20 11.58 19.40
C PRO A 75 12.37 12.07 20.27
N GLU A 76 12.51 11.53 21.48
CA GLU A 76 13.56 11.88 22.45
C GLU A 76 14.85 11.03 22.30
N GLN A 77 14.84 10.04 21.42
CA GLN A 77 15.97 9.14 21.23
C GLN A 77 17.12 9.83 20.48
N THR A 78 18.33 9.62 20.98
CA THR A 78 19.59 10.11 20.40
C THR A 78 20.48 8.96 19.92
N ALA A 79 21.27 9.22 18.88
CA ALA A 79 22.34 8.35 18.40
C ALA A 79 23.69 9.10 18.48
N ASN A 80 24.82 8.39 18.37
CA ASN A 80 26.16 8.97 18.47
C ASN A 80 26.98 8.71 17.22
N LEU A 81 27.37 9.76 16.51
CA LEU A 81 28.36 9.69 15.44
C LEU A 81 29.75 9.92 16.06
N GLY A 82 30.43 8.82 16.40
CA GLY A 82 31.65 8.89 17.20
C GLY A 82 31.37 9.47 18.59
N ARG A 83 31.86 10.68 18.87
CA ARG A 83 31.61 11.39 20.14
C ARG A 83 30.51 12.46 20.04
N GLN A 84 29.91 12.62 18.86
CA GLN A 84 28.90 13.65 18.62
C GLN A 84 27.49 13.05 18.77
N PRO A 85 26.73 13.40 19.82
CA PRO A 85 25.32 13.01 19.92
C PRO A 85 24.50 13.77 18.87
N TRP A 86 23.50 13.10 18.31
CA TRP A 86 22.54 13.70 17.40
C TRP A 86 21.12 13.15 17.63
N PRO A 87 20.08 13.98 17.44
CA PRO A 87 18.70 13.61 17.79
C PRO A 87 18.03 12.79 16.68
N CYS A 88 18.26 11.47 16.66
CA CYS A 88 17.73 10.61 15.61
C CYS A 88 16.20 10.60 15.55
N GLY A 89 15.52 10.74 16.70
CA GLY A 89 14.06 10.87 16.77
C GLY A 89 13.51 12.08 16.03
N THR A 90 14.05 13.25 16.34
CA THR A 90 13.68 14.50 15.65
C THR A 90 13.98 14.44 14.15
N MET A 91 15.11 13.84 13.78
CA MET A 91 15.52 13.71 12.38
C MET A 91 14.57 12.85 11.56
N VAL A 92 14.11 11.70 12.08
CA VAL A 92 13.16 10.86 11.34
C VAL A 92 11.78 11.52 11.22
N GLN A 93 11.33 12.23 12.26
CA GLN A 93 10.09 13.00 12.18
C GLN A 93 10.18 14.12 11.15
N ALA A 94 11.30 14.84 11.11
CA ALA A 94 11.55 15.88 10.10
C ALA A 94 11.61 15.31 8.68
N TRP A 95 12.19 14.11 8.50
CA TRP A 95 12.17 13.41 7.22
C TRP A 95 10.73 13.13 6.77
N LEU A 96 9.91 12.56 7.65
CA LEU A 96 8.53 12.22 7.32
C LEU A 96 7.67 13.46 7.04
N VAL A 97 7.89 14.55 7.78
CA VAL A 97 7.29 15.86 7.47
C VAL A 97 7.71 16.33 6.09
N THR A 98 8.99 16.26 5.75
CA THR A 98 9.49 16.68 4.42
C THR A 98 8.87 15.86 3.29
N ALA A 99 8.74 14.54 3.49
CA ALA A 99 8.19 13.64 2.49
C ALA A 99 6.68 13.79 2.26
N THR A 100 5.94 14.37 3.23
CA THR A 100 4.47 14.41 3.24
C THR A 100 3.89 15.82 3.21
N LEU A 101 4.63 16.85 3.63
CA LEU A 101 4.16 18.22 3.70
C LEU A 101 3.80 18.72 2.31
N ASN A 102 2.66 19.40 2.22
CA ASN A 102 2.11 19.94 0.96
C ASN A 102 2.00 18.90 -0.18
N THR A 103 1.91 17.62 0.17
CA THR A 103 1.84 16.53 -0.78
C THR A 103 0.67 15.61 -0.43
N TRP A 104 0.03 15.06 -1.45
CA TRP A 104 -1.01 14.06 -1.28
C TRP A 104 -0.39 12.69 -0.98
N VAL A 105 -0.91 12.01 0.04
CA VAL A 105 -0.46 10.69 0.48
C VAL A 105 -1.50 9.64 0.10
N ALA A 106 -1.09 8.64 -0.67
CA ALA A 106 -1.94 7.49 -0.99
C ALA A 106 -1.52 6.30 -0.11
N CYS A 107 -2.47 5.75 0.66
CA CYS A 107 -2.21 4.62 1.55
C CYS A 107 -3.01 3.39 1.14
N THR A 108 -2.38 2.22 1.23
CA THR A 108 -3.00 0.91 1.13
C THR A 108 -2.89 0.21 2.48
N VAL A 109 -4.04 0.00 3.12
CA VAL A 109 -4.12 -0.65 4.43
C VAL A 109 -3.77 -2.14 4.28
N ILE A 110 -2.84 -2.59 5.11
CA ILE A 110 -2.42 -3.99 5.21
C ILE A 110 -3.18 -4.69 6.34
N SER A 111 -3.34 -4.00 7.47
CA SER A 111 -3.97 -4.55 8.66
C SER A 111 -4.55 -3.42 9.50
N ASP A 112 -5.74 -3.64 10.02
CA ASP A 112 -6.36 -2.75 10.99
C ASP A 112 -5.91 -3.13 12.41
N GLN A 113 -5.41 -2.16 13.16
CA GLN A 113 -5.13 -2.30 14.58
C GLN A 113 -6.05 -1.39 15.40
N PRO A 114 -6.27 -1.68 16.70
CA PRO A 114 -7.01 -0.79 17.57
C PRO A 114 -6.40 0.62 17.58
N GLY A 115 -7.12 1.59 17.01
CA GLY A 115 -6.75 3.01 17.00
C GLY A 115 -5.88 3.47 15.84
N GLU A 116 -5.39 2.58 14.97
CA GLU A 116 -4.59 2.96 13.80
C GLU A 116 -4.62 1.89 12.69
N HIS A 117 -4.39 2.32 11.45
CA HIS A 117 -4.22 1.42 10.31
C HIS A 117 -2.72 1.20 10.03
N LEU A 118 -2.30 -0.05 9.95
CA LEU A 118 -1.01 -0.39 9.36
C LEU A 118 -1.11 -0.33 7.85
N ALA A 119 -0.31 0.53 7.22
CA ALA A 119 -0.41 0.77 5.78
C ALA A 119 0.94 0.92 5.09
N ARG A 120 0.96 0.62 3.79
CA ARG A 120 1.98 1.13 2.87
C ARG A 120 1.48 2.43 2.30
N CYS A 121 2.32 3.44 2.32
CA CYS A 121 1.93 4.77 1.86
C CYS A 121 2.97 5.33 0.89
N ALA A 122 2.46 6.08 -0.08
CA ALA A 122 3.22 6.65 -1.17
C ALA A 122 2.85 8.12 -1.37
N THR A 123 3.80 8.87 -1.92
CA THR A 123 3.62 10.25 -2.40
C THR A 123 4.14 10.36 -3.83
N ALA A 124 3.96 11.52 -4.47
CA ALA A 124 4.48 11.74 -5.82
C ALA A 124 6.01 11.58 -5.92
N GLY A 125 6.74 11.90 -4.85
CA GLY A 125 8.20 11.76 -4.78
C GLY A 125 8.68 10.41 -4.24
N HIS A 126 7.84 9.73 -3.45
CA HIS A 126 8.20 8.50 -2.73
C HIS A 126 7.22 7.38 -3.05
N ARG A 127 7.65 6.41 -3.86
CA ARG A 127 6.78 5.28 -4.26
C ARG A 127 6.38 4.38 -3.10
N ASP A 128 7.24 4.32 -2.08
CA ASP A 128 6.98 3.63 -0.83
C ASP A 128 7.78 4.34 0.26
N LEU A 129 7.09 5.10 1.11
CA LEU A 129 7.71 5.89 2.18
C LEU A 129 8.57 5.02 3.09
N ALA A 130 8.08 3.84 3.47
CA ALA A 130 8.81 2.95 4.38
C ALA A 130 10.07 2.37 3.72
N ALA A 131 9.99 1.97 2.45
CA ALA A 131 11.16 1.51 1.71
C ALA A 131 12.23 2.61 1.55
N ASP A 132 11.80 3.85 1.31
CA ASP A 132 12.70 4.99 1.18
C ASP A 132 13.36 5.35 2.52
N MET A 133 12.60 5.34 3.62
CA MET A 133 13.14 5.52 4.98
C MET A 133 14.21 4.49 5.33
N LEU A 134 13.97 3.22 4.98
CA LEU A 134 14.96 2.14 5.17
C LEU A 134 16.21 2.38 4.32
N ARG A 135 16.04 2.77 3.05
CA ARG A 135 17.16 3.01 2.11
C ARG A 135 18.01 4.22 2.49
N GLU A 136 17.41 5.21 3.14
CA GLU A 136 18.09 6.38 3.69
C GLU A 136 18.65 6.14 5.10
N GLY A 137 18.27 5.03 5.74
CA GLY A 137 18.73 4.66 7.07
C GLY A 137 18.15 5.54 8.18
N VAL A 138 17.00 6.18 7.95
CA VAL A 138 16.26 6.95 8.98
C VAL A 138 15.27 6.09 9.77
N ALA A 139 14.98 4.88 9.26
CA ALA A 139 14.20 3.84 9.93
C ALA A 139 14.95 2.50 9.90
N VAL A 140 14.48 1.56 10.72
CA VAL A 140 14.95 0.17 10.77
C VAL A 140 13.80 -0.78 10.46
N LEU A 141 14.14 -1.98 10.01
CA LEU A 141 13.15 -3.03 9.76
C LEU A 141 12.54 -3.47 11.10
N ALA A 142 11.22 -3.39 11.20
CA ALA A 142 10.52 -3.85 12.41
C ALA A 142 10.41 -5.37 12.43
N PRO A 143 10.43 -6.00 13.62
CA PRO A 143 10.05 -7.40 13.76
C PRO A 143 8.65 -7.62 13.20
N VAL A 144 8.49 -8.58 12.28
CA VAL A 144 7.20 -8.91 11.70
C VAL A 144 6.38 -9.69 12.72
N ALA A 145 5.15 -9.24 13.00
CA ALA A 145 4.21 -9.99 13.82
C ALA A 145 3.90 -11.35 13.17
N GLU A 146 3.70 -12.40 13.98
CA GLU A 146 3.46 -13.74 13.48
C GLU A 146 2.30 -13.76 12.47
N GLY A 147 2.54 -14.31 11.28
CA GLY A 147 1.56 -14.38 10.19
C GLY A 147 1.36 -13.09 9.37
N GLY A 148 2.08 -12.00 9.68
CA GLY A 148 2.04 -10.76 8.90
C GLY A 148 2.71 -10.88 7.52
N PRO A 149 2.24 -10.13 6.50
CA PRO A 149 2.82 -10.18 5.17
C PRO A 149 4.24 -9.60 5.14
N VAL A 150 5.22 -10.39 4.69
CA VAL A 150 6.61 -9.94 4.55
C VAL A 150 6.79 -9.16 3.25
N ILE A 151 7.27 -7.91 3.37
CA ILE A 151 7.64 -7.07 2.23
C ILE A 151 9.12 -7.31 1.91
N ARG A 152 9.39 -8.09 0.86
CA ARG A 152 10.74 -8.60 0.54
C ARG A 152 11.75 -7.47 0.30
N GLU A 153 11.32 -6.39 -0.34
CA GLU A 153 12.19 -5.27 -0.71
C GLU A 153 12.72 -4.48 0.50
N TYR A 154 12.09 -4.56 1.66
CA TYR A 154 12.49 -3.79 2.84
C TYR A 154 13.81 -4.27 3.43
N ALA A 155 14.00 -5.59 3.55
CA ALA A 155 15.25 -6.16 4.04
C ALA A 155 16.43 -5.76 3.13
N ALA A 156 16.21 -5.76 1.81
CA ALA A 156 17.22 -5.32 0.84
C ALA A 156 17.51 -3.81 0.94
N ALA A 157 16.49 -2.99 1.20
CA ALA A 157 16.65 -1.54 1.38
C ALA A 157 17.46 -1.20 2.64
N GLU A 158 17.16 -1.85 3.77
CA GLU A 158 17.92 -1.69 5.02
C GLU A 158 19.37 -2.15 4.87
N GLU A 159 19.58 -3.31 4.25
CA GLU A 159 20.92 -3.84 4.01
C GLU A 159 21.76 -2.93 3.10
N ALA A 160 21.13 -2.30 2.10
CA ALA A 160 21.80 -1.30 1.28
C ALA A 160 22.22 -0.07 2.11
N ALA A 161 21.37 0.39 3.03
CA ALA A 161 21.69 1.50 3.92
C ALA A 161 22.81 1.15 4.91
N ARG A 162 22.82 -0.09 5.43
CA ARG A 162 23.91 -0.62 6.27
C ARG A 162 25.25 -0.61 5.54
N LYS A 163 25.31 -1.20 4.35
CA LYS A 163 26.53 -1.27 3.54
C LYS A 163 27.06 0.11 3.14
N ALA A 164 26.15 1.07 2.95
CA ALA A 164 26.50 2.42 2.56
C ALA A 164 26.70 3.37 3.76
N TYR A 165 26.62 2.88 5.01
CA TYR A 165 26.73 3.68 6.23
C TYR A 165 25.82 4.92 6.20
N ARG A 166 24.53 4.73 5.89
CA ARG A 166 23.55 5.83 5.80
C ARG A 166 22.77 6.01 7.09
N GLY A 167 22.47 7.27 7.43
CA GLY A 167 21.61 7.61 8.57
C GLY A 167 22.09 6.97 9.87
N LEU A 168 21.20 6.22 10.54
CA LEU A 168 21.49 5.46 11.75
C LEU A 168 22.70 4.54 11.60
N TRP A 169 22.86 3.90 10.44
CA TRP A 169 23.95 2.95 10.16
C TRP A 169 25.33 3.58 10.04
N SER A 170 25.42 4.92 10.05
CA SER A 170 26.70 5.64 10.19
C SER A 170 27.14 5.81 11.65
N SER A 171 26.28 5.47 12.61
CA SER A 171 26.38 5.87 14.02
C SER A 171 26.18 4.70 14.98
N THR A 172 26.49 4.89 16.25
CA THR A 172 26.09 3.96 17.31
C THR A 172 24.73 4.38 17.88
N PHE A 173 23.79 3.45 17.90
CA PHE A 173 22.43 3.69 18.37
C PHE A 173 21.83 2.41 18.96
N GLN A 174 20.80 2.58 19.79
CA GLN A 174 19.99 1.48 20.32
C GLN A 174 18.82 1.21 19.37
N MET A 175 18.43 -0.06 19.18
CA MET A 175 17.26 -0.35 18.35
C MET A 175 16.00 0.30 18.96
N PRO A 176 15.09 0.87 18.16
CA PRO A 176 14.01 1.71 18.71
C PRO A 176 13.08 0.98 19.69
N TRP A 177 12.77 -0.30 19.45
CA TRP A 177 11.98 -1.12 20.37
C TRP A 177 12.68 -1.38 21.71
N GLU A 178 14.01 -1.52 21.71
CA GLU A 178 14.79 -1.67 22.96
C GLU A 178 14.82 -0.34 23.72
N TRP A 179 14.94 0.78 23.01
CA TRP A 179 14.90 2.10 23.62
C TRP A 179 13.56 2.35 24.32
N ARG A 180 12.43 2.07 23.63
CA ARG A 180 11.09 2.24 24.21
C ARG A 180 10.89 1.38 25.45
N THR A 181 11.25 0.09 25.41
CA THR A 181 11.09 -0.79 26.57
C THR A 181 11.89 -0.32 27.79
N ALA A 182 13.11 0.20 27.60
CA ALA A 182 13.93 0.75 28.68
C ALA A 182 13.34 2.04 29.30
N HIS A 183 12.72 2.90 28.48
CA HIS A 183 12.21 4.20 28.94
C HIS A 183 10.76 4.14 29.46
N GLU A 184 9.93 3.23 28.95
CA GLU A 184 8.59 2.96 29.47
C GLU A 184 8.65 2.36 30.90
N ALA A 185 9.60 1.46 31.16
CA ALA A 185 9.82 0.90 32.49
C ALA A 185 10.23 1.98 33.51
N THR A 186 11.03 2.95 33.07
CA THR A 186 11.47 4.09 33.88
C THR A 186 10.30 5.02 34.19
N ALA A 187 9.47 5.37 33.19
CA ALA A 187 8.29 6.21 33.39
C ALA A 187 7.27 5.57 34.33
N SER A 188 7.02 4.26 34.22
CA SER A 188 6.12 3.53 35.11
C SER A 188 6.61 3.50 36.57
N THR A 189 7.93 3.39 36.76
CA THR A 189 8.55 3.37 38.10
C THR A 189 8.48 4.75 38.76
N VAL A 190 8.77 5.81 38.01
CA VAL A 190 8.65 7.21 38.48
C VAL A 190 7.19 7.55 38.81
N ALA A 191 6.24 7.13 37.97
CA ALA A 191 4.81 7.33 38.23
C ALA A 191 4.33 6.59 39.49
N ARG A 192 4.84 5.39 39.77
CA ARG A 192 4.53 4.65 41.01
C ARG A 192 5.18 5.26 42.24
N ALA A 193 6.41 5.77 42.15
CA ALA A 193 7.10 6.43 43.25
C ALA A 193 6.47 7.78 43.62
N GLY A 194 5.95 8.52 42.62
CA GLY A 194 5.27 9.80 42.82
C GLY A 194 3.80 9.70 43.27
N ALA A 195 3.23 8.50 43.37
CA ALA A 195 1.83 8.27 43.76
C ALA A 195 1.66 7.88 45.25
N THR A 196 2.67 8.12 46.08
CA THR A 196 2.59 7.87 47.53
C THR A 196 1.85 9.05 48.21
N PRO A 197 0.74 8.83 48.94
CA PRO A 197 -0.07 9.89 49.55
C PRO A 197 0.61 10.61 50.71
#